data_AF-A0A5N6VJJ6-F1
#
_entry.id   AF-A0A5N6VJJ6-F1
#
_cell.length_a   1.000
_cell.length_b   1.000
_cell.length_c   1.000
_cell.angle_alpha   90.00
_cell.angle_beta   90.00
_cell.angle_gamma   90.00
#
_symmetry.space_group_name_H-M   'P 1'
#
loop_
_entity.id
_entity.type
_entity.pdbx_description
1 polymer ?
#
loop_
_entity_poly.entity_id
_entity_poly.type
_entity_poly.pdbx_seq_one_letter_code
_entity_poly.pdbx_strand_id
1 'polypeptide(L)'
;MKDLGLEGSNTSTSIAGSAPFPFLSETGVRAYRRSLIRPHILKSCAKSYGAGTFILRNLAKHSKFISDLWTHPETMRIVSEVAGVPLTVIMPTEIGHTNIQTAGGTVDYLMRELDVEPRANCVCVDGQDDYDPLRESAVIPWQ
;
A
#
# COMPACT_ATOMS: atom_id res chain seq x y z
N MET A 1 -12.34 -18.35 8.21
CA MET A 1 -12.70 -18.54 9.63
C MET A 1 -12.60 -19.99 10.07
N LYS A 2 -13.18 -20.96 9.32
CA LYS A 2 -13.05 -22.39 9.64
C LYS A 2 -11.60 -22.87 9.75
N ASP A 3 -10.70 -22.38 8.89
CA ASP A 3 -9.27 -22.72 8.93
C ASP A 3 -8.58 -22.24 10.21
N LEU A 4 -9.17 -21.26 10.90
CA LEU A 4 -8.72 -20.74 12.20
C LEU A 4 -9.48 -21.41 13.37
N GLY A 5 -10.36 -22.38 13.11
CA GLY A 5 -11.21 -23.01 14.12
C GLY A 5 -12.29 -22.10 14.71
N LEU A 6 -12.56 -20.96 14.06
CA LEU A 6 -13.54 -19.97 14.54
C LEU A 6 -14.86 -20.09 13.78
N GLU A 7 -15.97 -19.94 14.51
CA GLU A 7 -17.29 -19.78 13.90
C GLU A 7 -17.38 -18.39 13.24
N GLY A 8 -17.76 -18.37 11.96
CA GLY A 8 -17.97 -17.12 11.23
C GLY A 8 -19.31 -16.48 11.60
N SER A 9 -19.34 -15.16 11.69
CA SER A 9 -20.61 -14.40 11.74
C SER A 9 -21.16 -14.16 10.33
N ASN A 10 -22.41 -13.70 10.24
CA ASN A 10 -22.99 -13.24 8.96
C ASN A 10 -22.25 -12.03 8.35
N THR A 11 -21.43 -11.33 9.14
CA THR A 11 -20.58 -10.22 8.69
C THR A 11 -19.17 -10.66 8.32
N SER A 12 -18.84 -11.94 8.50
CA SER A 12 -17.52 -12.48 8.17
C SER A 12 -17.45 -12.83 6.69
N THR A 13 -16.39 -12.38 6.01
CA THR A 13 -16.09 -12.77 4.62
C THR A 13 -15.28 -14.06 4.61
N SER A 14 -15.48 -14.91 3.59
CA SER A 14 -14.64 -16.08 3.36
C SER A 14 -13.25 -15.70 2.85
N ILE A 15 -13.10 -14.49 2.31
CA ILE A 15 -11.85 -13.96 1.80
C ILE A 15 -11.20 -12.99 2.79
N ALA A 16 -9.92 -13.25 3.09
CA ALA A 16 -9.05 -12.32 3.83
C ALA A 16 -7.99 -11.67 2.90
N GLY A 17 -7.66 -12.34 1.80
CA GLY A 17 -6.68 -11.89 0.80
C GLY A 17 -6.70 -12.81 -0.43
N SER A 18 -5.88 -12.49 -1.43
CA SER A 18 -5.74 -13.29 -2.65
C SER A 18 -4.30 -13.70 -2.89
N ALA A 19 -4.08 -14.73 -3.70
CA ALA A 19 -2.75 -15.03 -4.21
C ALA A 19 -2.26 -13.86 -5.10
N PRO A 20 -0.95 -13.57 -5.12
CA PRO A 20 -0.40 -12.56 -6.02
C PRO A 20 -0.77 -12.86 -7.47
N PHE A 21 -1.22 -11.84 -8.19
CA PHE A 21 -1.54 -11.93 -9.62
C PHE A 21 -0.92 -10.75 -10.36
N PRO A 22 -0.57 -10.92 -11.65
CA PRO A 22 0.00 -9.84 -12.45
C PRO A 22 -1.09 -8.81 -12.78
N PHE A 23 -1.17 -7.76 -11.96
CA PHE A 23 -2.14 -6.68 -12.16
C PHE A 23 -1.70 -5.69 -13.25
N LEU A 24 -0.41 -5.36 -13.29
CA LEU A 24 0.19 -4.47 -14.28
C LEU A 24 1.34 -5.18 -14.99
N SER A 25 1.52 -4.84 -16.27
CA SER A 25 2.77 -5.15 -16.97
C SER A 25 3.95 -4.43 -16.33
N GLU A 26 5.18 -4.84 -16.63
CA GLU A 26 6.38 -4.16 -16.14
C GLU A 26 6.41 -2.67 -16.54
N THR A 27 5.99 -2.35 -17.76
CA THR A 27 5.83 -0.96 -18.23
C THR A 27 4.75 -0.21 -17.45
N GLY A 28 3.65 -0.87 -17.10
CA GLY A 28 2.59 -0.33 -16.25
C GLY A 28 3.07 -0.03 -14.83
N VAL A 29 3.85 -0.94 -14.23
CA VAL A 29 4.46 -0.73 -12.91
C VAL A 29 5.36 0.50 -12.93
N ARG A 30 6.20 0.66 -13.95
CA ARG A 30 7.06 1.85 -14.10
C ARG A 30 6.25 3.13 -14.31
N ALA A 31 5.16 3.08 -15.06
CA ALA A 31 4.25 4.22 -15.23
C ALA A 31 3.59 4.62 -13.90
N TYR A 32 3.17 3.64 -13.10
CA TYR A 32 2.59 3.87 -11.76
C TYR A 32 3.62 4.50 -10.82
N ARG A 33 4.84 3.94 -10.75
CA ARG A 33 5.94 4.48 -9.94
C ARG A 33 6.30 5.90 -10.34
N ARG A 34 6.46 6.17 -11.64
CA ARG A 34 6.71 7.53 -12.16
C ARG A 34 5.61 8.52 -11.77
N SER A 35 4.36 8.05 -11.71
CA SER A 35 3.22 8.88 -11.30
C SER A 35 3.23 9.21 -9.80
N LEU A 36 3.65 8.26 -8.96
CA LEU A 36 3.76 8.45 -7.51
C LEU A 36 4.89 9.42 -7.12
N ILE A 37 6.07 9.25 -7.71
CA ILE A 37 7.29 9.92 -7.21
C ILE A 37 7.52 11.33 -7.78
N ARG A 38 6.53 11.90 -8.49
CA ARG A 38 6.68 13.25 -9.04
C ARG A 38 6.84 14.24 -7.87
N PRO A 39 7.75 15.23 -7.97
CA PRO A 39 8.02 16.18 -6.88
C PRO A 39 6.76 16.84 -6.29
N HIS A 40 5.83 17.30 -7.14
CA HIS A 40 4.60 17.94 -6.67
C HIS A 40 3.65 16.96 -5.96
N ILE A 41 3.62 15.69 -6.38
CA ILE A 41 2.83 14.65 -5.73
C ILE A 41 3.39 14.39 -4.33
N LEU A 42 4.69 14.12 -4.22
CA LEU A 42 5.31 13.84 -2.93
C LEU A 42 5.14 15.01 -1.94
N LYS A 43 5.29 16.25 -2.41
CA LYS A 43 5.08 17.45 -1.57
C LYS A 43 3.63 17.63 -1.11
N SER A 44 2.65 17.29 -1.95
CA SER A 44 1.23 17.49 -1.62
C SER A 44 0.61 16.30 -0.87
N CYS A 45 1.10 15.08 -1.12
CA CYS A 45 0.45 13.84 -0.68
C CYS A 45 1.19 13.12 0.45
N ALA A 46 2.52 13.28 0.56
CA ALA A 46 3.30 12.54 1.54
C ALA A 46 3.18 13.16 2.95
N LYS A 47 2.94 12.31 3.94
CA LYS A 47 2.97 12.64 5.36
C LYS A 47 3.87 11.65 6.09
N SER A 48 4.80 12.17 6.90
CA SER A 48 5.63 11.31 7.74
C SER A 48 4.79 10.69 8.85
N TYR A 49 5.03 9.41 9.11
CA TYR A 49 4.42 8.62 10.16
C TYR A 49 5.52 7.88 10.92
N GLY A 50 6.19 8.57 11.84
CA GLY A 50 7.34 8.03 12.57
C GLY A 50 8.66 8.09 11.80
N ALA A 51 9.68 7.40 12.32
CA ALA A 51 11.03 7.43 11.77
C ALA A 51 11.08 6.70 10.41
N GLY A 52 11.33 7.45 9.33
CA GLY A 52 11.58 6.90 8.01
C GLY A 52 10.35 6.37 7.26
N THR A 53 9.14 6.53 7.79
CA THR A 53 7.92 6.05 7.13
C THR A 53 7.07 7.21 6.65
N PHE A 54 6.54 7.07 5.43
CA PHE A 54 5.65 8.02 4.79
C PHE A 54 4.38 7.34 4.30
N ILE A 55 3.27 8.05 4.44
CA ILE A 55 1.98 7.67 3.90
C ILE A 55 1.63 8.69 2.82
N LEU A 56 1.33 8.21 1.61
CA LEU A 56 0.82 9.02 0.51
C LEU A 56 -0.68 8.83 0.43
N ARG A 57 -1.44 9.90 0.69
CA ARG A 57 -2.91 9.93 0.55
C ARG A 57 -3.33 10.98 -0.46
N ASN A 58 -4.58 10.91 -0.89
CA ASN A 58 -5.21 11.85 -1.83
C ASN A 58 -4.55 11.87 -3.22
N LEU A 59 -3.93 10.76 -3.63
CA LEU A 59 -3.15 10.68 -4.86
C LEU A 59 -3.99 10.89 -6.12
N ALA A 60 -5.21 10.33 -6.17
CA ALA A 60 -6.12 10.51 -7.31
C ALA A 60 -6.44 11.99 -7.60
N LYS A 61 -6.49 12.85 -6.58
CA LYS A 61 -6.71 14.28 -6.77
C LYS A 61 -5.56 14.96 -7.52
N HIS A 62 -4.34 14.45 -7.35
CA HIS A 62 -3.13 15.08 -7.90
C HIS A 62 -2.57 14.33 -9.12
N SER A 63 -2.97 13.08 -9.36
CA SER A 63 -2.51 12.25 -10.47
C SER A 63 -3.67 11.65 -11.23
N LYS A 64 -3.91 12.19 -12.44
CA LYS A 64 -4.89 11.65 -13.38
C LYS A 64 -4.64 10.18 -13.69
N PHE A 65 -3.38 9.78 -13.87
CA PHE A 65 -3.02 8.38 -14.13
C PHE A 65 -3.48 7.46 -13.00
N ILE A 66 -3.23 7.83 -11.73
CA ILE A 66 -3.64 7.02 -10.57
C ILE A 66 -5.16 6.99 -10.44
N SER A 67 -5.82 8.14 -10.63
CA SER A 67 -7.28 8.20 -10.62
C SER A 67 -7.88 7.29 -11.68
N ASP A 68 -7.47 7.45 -12.94
CA ASP A 68 -8.00 6.69 -14.07
C ASP A 68 -7.73 5.19 -13.91
N LEU A 69 -6.55 4.79 -13.42
CA LEU A 69 -6.22 3.37 -13.22
C LEU A 69 -7.17 2.70 -12.21
N TRP A 70 -7.38 3.32 -11.06
CA TRP A 70 -8.16 2.72 -9.97
C TRP A 70 -9.66 2.85 -10.17
N THR A 71 -10.14 3.78 -11.00
CA THR A 71 -11.56 3.92 -11.34
C THR A 71 -11.91 3.28 -12.69
N HIS A 72 -10.93 2.74 -13.41
CA HIS A 72 -11.17 2.07 -14.68
C HIS A 72 -12.14 0.89 -14.49
N PRO A 73 -13.14 0.70 -15.37
CA PRO A 73 -14.10 -0.40 -15.25
C PRO A 73 -13.43 -1.77 -15.15
N GLU A 74 -12.34 -1.99 -15.88
CA GLU A 74 -11.60 -3.25 -15.85
C GLU A 74 -10.88 -3.48 -14.50
N THR A 75 -10.30 -2.44 -13.90
CA THR A 75 -9.71 -2.56 -12.55
C THR A 75 -10.78 -2.89 -11.52
N MET A 76 -11.92 -2.18 -11.58
CA MET A 76 -13.06 -2.45 -10.68
C MET A 76 -13.60 -3.87 -10.85
N ARG A 77 -13.66 -4.37 -12.10
CA ARG A 77 -14.06 -5.74 -12.42
C ARG A 77 -13.10 -6.76 -11.81
N ILE A 78 -11.79 -6.61 -12.06
CA ILE A 78 -10.74 -7.52 -11.54
C ILE A 78 -10.77 -7.55 -10.00
N VAL A 79 -10.81 -6.38 -9.35
CA VAL A 79 -10.80 -6.27 -7.89
C VAL A 79 -12.07 -6.87 -7.28
N SER A 80 -13.24 -6.68 -7.90
CA SER A 80 -14.50 -7.29 -7.47
C SER A 80 -14.50 -8.82 -7.65
N GLU A 81 -13.94 -9.32 -8.74
CA GLU A 81 -13.80 -10.75 -9.02
C GLU A 81 -12.89 -11.41 -7.98
N VAL A 82 -11.73 -10.78 -7.70
CA VAL A 82 -10.80 -11.24 -6.67
C VAL A 82 -11.46 -11.22 -5.28
N ALA A 83 -12.26 -10.19 -4.96
CA ALA A 83 -13.00 -10.11 -3.70
C ALA A 83 -14.19 -11.07 -3.60
N GLY A 84 -14.64 -11.65 -4.72
CA GLY A 84 -15.84 -12.49 -4.79
C GLY A 84 -17.17 -11.74 -4.59
N VAL A 85 -17.13 -10.41 -4.54
CA VAL A 85 -18.31 -9.54 -4.35
C VAL A 85 -18.14 -8.23 -5.12
N PRO A 86 -19.23 -7.57 -5.56
CA PRO A 86 -19.15 -6.26 -6.19
C PRO A 86 -18.56 -5.22 -5.23
N LEU A 87 -17.51 -4.53 -5.67
CA LEU A 87 -16.87 -3.46 -4.91
C LEU A 87 -17.08 -2.10 -5.56
N THR A 88 -17.15 -1.06 -4.72
CA THR A 88 -17.20 0.34 -5.15
C THR A 88 -16.27 1.19 -4.28
N VAL A 89 -15.74 2.27 -4.84
CA VAL A 89 -14.86 3.18 -4.12
C VAL A 89 -15.70 4.10 -3.24
N ILE A 90 -15.56 3.95 -1.92
CA ILE A 90 -16.28 4.79 -0.93
C ILE A 90 -15.45 5.96 -0.40
N MET A 91 -14.13 5.90 -0.51
CA MET A 91 -13.21 6.91 0.01
C MET A 91 -12.27 7.39 -1.11
N PRO A 92 -12.68 8.39 -1.91
CA PRO A 92 -11.86 8.89 -3.03
C PRO A 92 -10.48 9.37 -2.60
N THR A 93 -10.32 9.85 -1.36
CA THR A 93 -9.04 10.27 -0.79
C THR A 93 -8.06 9.11 -0.59
N GLU A 94 -8.53 7.86 -0.51
CA GLU A 94 -7.70 6.67 -0.35
C GLU A 94 -7.30 6.03 -1.67
N ILE A 95 -7.78 6.53 -2.80
CA ILE A 95 -7.41 5.98 -4.10
C ILE A 95 -5.90 6.09 -4.31
N GLY A 96 -5.26 4.93 -4.48
CA GLY A 96 -3.83 4.79 -4.69
C GLY A 96 -2.98 4.93 -3.43
N HIS A 97 -3.57 4.93 -2.23
CA HIS A 97 -2.86 5.01 -0.96
C HIS A 97 -1.59 4.15 -0.97
N THR A 98 -0.44 4.74 -0.63
CA THR A 98 0.85 4.06 -0.70
C THR A 98 1.67 4.37 0.55
N ASN A 99 2.20 3.32 1.19
CA ASN A 99 3.18 3.44 2.26
C ASN A 99 4.59 3.34 1.67
N ILE A 100 5.49 4.22 2.11
CA ILE A 100 6.89 4.25 1.67
C ILE A 100 7.80 4.28 2.88
N GLN A 101 8.75 3.37 2.92
CA GLN A 101 9.84 3.36 3.89
C GLN A 101 11.09 3.94 3.26
N THR A 102 11.82 4.70 4.06
CA THR A 102 13.01 5.47 3.68
C THR A 102 13.95 5.54 4.87
N ALA A 103 15.23 5.83 4.61
CA ALA A 103 16.20 6.01 5.69
C ALA A 103 16.07 7.38 6.40
N GLY A 104 15.38 8.35 5.81
CA GLY A 104 15.28 9.73 6.33
C GLY A 104 13.85 10.16 6.66
N GLY A 105 13.70 11.16 7.54
CA GLY A 105 12.38 11.62 8.01
C GLY A 105 11.76 12.78 7.22
N THR A 106 12.37 13.25 6.13
CA THR A 106 11.88 14.42 5.38
C THR A 106 11.44 14.07 3.96
N VAL A 107 10.45 14.81 3.44
CA VAL A 107 9.98 14.63 2.06
C VAL A 107 11.08 14.92 1.05
N ASP A 108 11.99 15.86 1.32
CA ASP A 108 13.14 16.12 0.46
C ASP A 108 14.12 14.94 0.43
N TYR A 109 14.29 14.23 1.54
CA TYR A 109 15.07 12.99 1.58
C TYR A 109 14.39 11.88 0.77
N LEU A 110 13.10 11.66 1.01
CA LEU A 110 12.24 10.72 0.25
C LEU A 110 12.38 10.96 -1.26
N MET A 111 12.31 12.21 -1.71
CA MET A 111 12.46 12.57 -3.12
C MET A 111 13.83 12.25 -3.72
N ARG A 112 14.90 12.26 -2.91
CA ARG A 112 16.26 11.92 -3.36
C ARG A 112 16.49 10.41 -3.39
N GLU A 113 15.84 9.68 -2.49
CA GLU A 113 16.03 8.23 -2.34
C GLU A 113 15.24 7.42 -3.38
N LEU A 114 14.03 7.87 -3.72
CA LEU A 114 13.12 7.15 -4.60
C LEU A 114 13.54 7.20 -6.08
N ASP A 115 13.46 6.04 -6.73
CA ASP A 115 13.68 5.89 -8.17
C ASP A 115 12.48 5.18 -8.84
N VAL A 116 12.26 5.44 -10.12
CA VAL A 116 11.23 4.75 -10.93
C VAL A 116 11.60 3.29 -11.09
N GLU A 117 12.87 2.96 -11.26
CA GLU A 117 13.30 1.57 -11.36
C GLU A 117 13.35 0.93 -9.96
N PRO A 118 12.78 -0.28 -9.79
CA PRO A 118 12.97 -1.04 -8.56
C PRO A 118 14.46 -1.43 -8.44
N ARG A 119 15.03 -1.25 -7.24
CA ARG A 119 16.39 -1.74 -6.98
C ARG A 119 16.35 -3.27 -6.99
N ALA A 120 17.11 -3.89 -7.90
CA ALA A 120 17.14 -5.35 -8.08
C ALA A 120 17.88 -6.10 -6.96
N ASN A 121 18.52 -5.37 -6.03
CA ASN A 121 19.23 -5.97 -4.92
C ASN A 121 18.20 -6.57 -3.96
N CYS A 122 18.11 -7.90 -3.95
CA CYS A 122 17.47 -8.62 -2.87
C CYS A 122 18.27 -8.33 -1.60
N VAL A 123 17.76 -7.46 -0.74
CA VAL A 123 18.30 -7.35 0.61
C VAL A 123 17.75 -8.57 1.33
N CYS A 124 18.61 -9.56 1.57
CA CYS A 124 18.34 -10.54 2.61
C CYS A 124 18.12 -9.73 3.88
N VAL A 125 16.88 -9.66 4.35
CA VAL A 125 16.64 -9.24 5.73
C VAL A 125 17.18 -10.41 6.52
N ASP A 126 18.41 -10.29 7.01
CA ASP A 126 18.91 -11.20 8.04
C ASP A 126 17.80 -11.25 9.09
N GLY A 127 17.29 -12.45 9.37
CA GLY A 127 16.19 -12.65 10.29
C GLY A 127 16.45 -11.77 11.51
N GLN A 128 15.53 -10.87 11.80
CA GLN A 128 15.63 -10.03 12.99
C GLN A 128 15.30 -10.95 14.18
N ASP A 129 16.16 -11.93 14.44
CA ASP A 129 15.99 -13.01 15.40
C ASP A 129 15.93 -12.47 16.85
N ASP A 130 16.34 -11.20 17.05
CA ASP A 130 16.29 -10.49 18.33
C ASP A 130 15.08 -9.54 18.45
N TYR A 131 14.23 -9.43 17.41
CA TYR A 131 12.98 -8.67 17.52
C TYR A 131 11.89 -9.54 18.17
N ASP A 132 11.83 -9.47 19.50
CA ASP A 132 10.72 -10.02 20.28
C ASP A 132 9.69 -8.90 20.54
N PRO A 133 8.53 -8.90 19.83
CA PRO A 133 7.50 -7.88 19.97
C PRO A 133 6.81 -7.90 21.35
N LEU A 134 7.10 -8.91 22.19
CA LEU A 134 6.56 -9.06 23.54
C LEU A 134 7.58 -8.66 24.63
N ARG A 135 8.82 -8.35 24.25
CA ARG A 135 9.92 -8.05 25.19
C ARG A 135 9.79 -6.66 25.79
N GLU A 136 9.34 -5.70 25.00
CA GLU A 136 8.86 -4.43 25.51
C GLU A 136 7.39 -4.59 25.91
N SER A 137 6.97 -3.93 26.99
CA SER A 137 5.57 -3.83 27.42
C SER A 137 4.73 -3.02 26.43
N ALA A 138 4.75 -3.43 25.15
CA ALA A 138 4.03 -2.88 24.02
C ALA A 138 2.57 -3.40 23.97
N VAL A 139 2.12 -4.09 25.02
CA VAL A 139 0.70 -4.32 25.26
C VAL A 139 0.09 -2.98 25.65
N ILE A 140 -0.38 -2.23 24.66
CA ILE A 140 -1.24 -1.08 24.89
C ILE A 140 -2.48 -1.64 25.61
N PRO A 141 -2.74 -1.26 26.88
CA PRO A 141 -3.92 -1.74 27.57
C PRO A 141 -5.15 -1.25 26.81
N TRP A 142 -6.02 -2.17 26.42
CA TRP A 142 -7.35 -1.84 25.94
C TRP A 142 -8.13 -1.28 27.14
N GLN A 143 -8.24 0.04 27.22
CA GLN A 143 -9.16 0.73 28.15
C GLN A 143 -10.51 0.95 27.48
#